data_AF-A0A1E7YZR7-F1
#
_entry.id   AF-A0A1E7YZR7-F1
#
_cell.length_a   1.000
_cell.length_b   1.000
_cell.length_c   1.000
_cell.angle_alpha   90.00
_cell.angle_beta   90.00
_cell.angle_gamma   90.00
#
_symmetry.space_group_name_H-M   'P 1'
#
loop_
_entity.id
_entity.type
_entity.pdbx_description
1 polymer ?
#
loop_
_entity_poly.entity_id
_entity_poly.type
_entity_poly.pdbx_seq_one_letter_code
_entity_poly.pdbx_strand_id
1 'polypeptide(L)'
;MDICERFKEFRDRGRLVVYFPNTHTGEEPEAYAVFLALMRVRMGLMVLAPDQEERYEPIYREAIKYHLQTIRHSRLFTSFVPIKTRVYFVETAAVRDAFYGCADFCVPGGSLVGGAVDLAGPIQADCPIVLGPAANDGASKALVAAGGALQADSIAAIPELAKTWLSDPQAARDAARKARDWWQNR
;
A
#
# COMPACT_ATOMS: atom_id res chain seq x y z
N MET A 1 -16.58 -1.24 -14.72
CA MET A 1 -15.42 -2.10 -14.45
C MET A 1 -15.00 -1.79 -13.04
N ASP A 2 -15.03 -2.80 -12.18
CA ASP A 2 -14.53 -2.67 -10.82
C ASP A 2 -13.04 -2.32 -10.87
N ILE A 3 -12.58 -1.45 -9.98
CA ILE A 3 -11.21 -0.96 -9.99
C ILE A 3 -10.20 -2.09 -9.79
N CYS A 4 -10.57 -3.15 -9.07
CA CYS A 4 -9.73 -4.33 -8.91
C CYS A 4 -9.62 -5.19 -10.18
N GLU A 5 -10.64 -5.20 -11.05
CA GLU A 5 -10.60 -5.94 -12.33
C GLU A 5 -9.52 -5.40 -13.26
N ARG A 6 -9.11 -4.14 -13.08
CA ARG A 6 -8.06 -3.49 -13.85
C ARG A 6 -6.68 -4.13 -13.64
N PHE A 7 -6.50 -4.83 -12.52
CA PHE A 7 -5.28 -5.56 -12.17
C PHE A 7 -5.43 -7.07 -12.30
N LYS A 8 -6.50 -7.55 -12.95
CA LYS A 8 -6.73 -8.99 -13.17
C LYS A 8 -5.49 -9.68 -13.73
N GLU A 9 -4.83 -9.10 -14.74
CA GLU A 9 -3.62 -9.70 -15.33
C GLU A 9 -2.45 -9.81 -14.32
N PHE A 10 -2.32 -8.87 -13.39
CA PHE A 10 -1.30 -8.96 -12.33
C PHE A 10 -1.62 -10.13 -11.40
N ARG A 11 -2.87 -10.26 -10.96
CA ARG A 11 -3.34 -11.36 -10.10
C ARG A 11 -3.21 -12.72 -10.78
N ASP A 12 -3.67 -12.83 -12.03
CA ASP A 12 -3.61 -14.07 -12.81
C ASP A 12 -2.17 -14.56 -13.02
N ARG A 13 -1.18 -13.64 -13.03
CA ARG A 13 0.25 -13.96 -13.09
C ARG A 13 0.92 -14.07 -11.72
N GLY A 14 0.17 -14.05 -10.62
CA GLY A 14 0.70 -14.14 -9.25
C GLY A 14 1.60 -12.97 -8.88
N ARG A 15 1.36 -11.78 -9.44
CA ARG A 15 2.14 -10.57 -9.12
C ARG A 15 1.55 -9.82 -7.93
N LEU A 16 2.46 -9.33 -7.09
CA LEU A 16 2.13 -8.52 -5.93
C LEU A 16 1.47 -7.20 -6.34
N VAL A 17 0.45 -6.76 -5.61
CA VAL A 17 -0.09 -5.40 -5.62
C VAL A 17 0.09 -4.84 -4.22
N VAL A 18 1.06 -3.96 -4.03
CA VAL A 18 1.31 -3.29 -2.75
C VAL A 18 0.81 -1.85 -2.83
N TYR A 19 0.13 -1.40 -1.78
CA TYR A 19 -0.48 -0.07 -1.75
C TYR A 19 0.18 0.85 -0.72
N PHE A 20 0.54 2.06 -1.14
CA PHE A 20 1.00 3.15 -0.29
C PHE A 20 -0.03 4.30 -0.34
N PRO A 21 -1.09 4.22 0.49
CA PRO A 21 -2.12 5.26 0.60
C PRO A 21 -1.66 6.42 1.49
N ASN A 22 -2.15 7.63 1.20
CA ASN A 22 -1.97 8.83 2.03
C ASN A 22 -0.52 9.19 2.37
N THR A 23 0.43 8.95 1.45
CA THR A 23 1.84 9.24 1.73
C THR A 23 2.06 10.72 2.04
N HIS A 24 2.77 11.00 3.11
CA HIS A 24 3.15 12.36 3.53
C HIS A 24 4.52 12.76 2.98
N THR A 25 4.88 14.04 3.14
CA THR A 25 6.16 14.59 2.70
C THR A 25 7.34 13.79 3.27
N GLY A 26 8.14 13.25 2.36
CA GLY A 26 9.34 12.47 2.70
C GLY A 26 9.11 10.96 2.71
N GLU A 27 7.87 10.48 2.63
CA GLU A 27 7.58 9.04 2.61
C GLU A 27 7.71 8.41 1.23
N GLU A 28 7.55 9.17 0.14
CA GLU A 28 7.60 8.59 -1.21
C GLU A 28 8.95 7.92 -1.52
N PRO A 29 10.12 8.52 -1.22
CA PRO A 29 11.40 7.83 -1.39
C PRO A 29 11.49 6.49 -0.64
N GLU A 30 10.99 6.44 0.58
CA GLU A 30 10.96 5.21 1.38
C GLU A 30 9.98 4.19 0.79
N ALA A 31 8.81 4.62 0.32
CA ALA A 31 7.85 3.76 -0.36
C ALA A 31 8.45 3.13 -1.64
N TYR A 32 9.20 3.90 -2.43
CA TYR A 32 9.96 3.37 -3.57
C TYR A 32 11.05 2.39 -3.14
N ALA A 33 11.79 2.68 -2.06
CA ALA A 33 12.80 1.77 -1.53
C ALA A 33 12.20 0.42 -1.10
N VAL A 34 11.09 0.44 -0.36
CA VAL A 34 10.32 -0.74 0.03
C VAL A 34 9.87 -1.51 -1.22
N PHE A 35 9.28 -0.84 -2.20
CA PHE A 35 8.79 -1.49 -3.41
C PHE A 35 9.90 -2.14 -4.24
N LEU A 36 11.03 -1.45 -4.42
CA LEU A 36 12.20 -2.01 -5.12
C LEU A 36 12.75 -3.25 -4.41
N ALA A 37 12.74 -3.27 -3.08
CA ALA A 37 13.11 -4.45 -2.31
C ALA A 37 12.08 -5.59 -2.45
N LEU A 38 10.79 -5.29 -2.40
CA LEU A 38 9.70 -6.27 -2.64
C LEU A 38 9.78 -6.88 -4.03
N MET A 39 10.15 -6.11 -5.06
CA MET A 39 10.33 -6.61 -6.43
C MET A 39 11.39 -7.71 -6.55
N ARG A 40 12.35 -7.78 -5.62
CA ARG A 40 13.34 -8.88 -5.55
C ARG A 40 12.74 -10.17 -4.98
N VAL A 41 11.65 -10.06 -4.23
CA VAL A 41 10.91 -11.18 -3.65
C VAL A 41 9.87 -11.71 -4.62
N ARG A 42 9.01 -10.80 -5.11
CA ARG A 42 7.93 -11.11 -6.04
C ARG A 42 7.70 -9.91 -6.94
N MET A 43 7.69 -10.13 -8.25
CA MET A 43 7.34 -9.05 -9.20
C MET A 43 5.96 -8.49 -8.87
N GLY A 44 5.80 -7.17 -8.95
CA GLY A 44 4.57 -6.53 -8.54
C GLY A 44 4.31 -5.17 -9.15
N LEU A 45 3.25 -4.56 -8.65
CA LEU A 45 2.77 -3.22 -8.91
C LEU A 45 2.74 -2.47 -7.57
N MET A 46 3.34 -1.29 -7.56
CA MET A 46 3.13 -0.29 -6.52
C MET A 46 1.91 0.53 -6.90
N VAL A 47 0.95 0.65 -5.99
CA VAL A 47 -0.05 1.71 -6.04
C VAL A 47 0.41 2.80 -5.09
N LEU A 48 0.50 4.05 -5.56
CA LEU A 48 0.99 5.19 -4.77
C LEU A 48 -0.06 6.30 -4.80
N ALA A 49 -0.52 6.73 -3.62
CA ALA A 49 -1.51 7.80 -3.49
C ALA A 49 -1.03 8.84 -2.45
N PRO A 50 -0.49 9.99 -2.89
CA PRO A 50 -0.15 11.07 -1.97
C PRO A 50 -1.39 11.70 -1.32
N ASP A 51 -1.21 12.34 -0.17
CA ASP A 51 -2.28 12.92 0.64
C ASP A 51 -2.87 14.24 0.10
N GLN A 52 -2.11 15.02 -0.67
CA GLN A 52 -2.45 16.39 -1.08
C GLN A 52 -2.27 16.62 -2.59
N GLU A 53 -3.24 17.29 -3.20
CA GLU A 53 -3.27 17.53 -4.65
C GLU A 53 -2.07 18.33 -5.16
N GLU A 54 -1.67 19.34 -4.39
CA GLU A 54 -0.51 20.20 -4.66
C GLU A 54 0.80 19.40 -4.83
N ARG A 55 0.86 18.20 -4.23
CA ARG A 55 2.04 17.33 -4.23
C ARG A 55 2.07 16.35 -5.40
N TYR A 56 0.97 16.16 -6.13
CA TYR A 56 0.88 15.15 -7.19
C TYR A 56 1.88 15.36 -8.32
N GLU A 57 1.97 16.57 -8.87
CA GLU A 57 2.90 16.88 -9.95
C GLU A 57 4.38 16.78 -9.53
N PRO A 58 4.81 17.38 -8.39
CA PRO A 58 6.18 17.20 -7.90
C PRO A 58 6.56 15.73 -7.72
N ILE A 59 5.73 14.93 -7.05
CA ILE A 59 6.01 13.51 -6.78
C ILE A 59 6.07 12.72 -8.09
N TYR A 60 5.14 12.97 -9.02
CA TYR A 60 5.14 12.30 -10.32
C TYR A 60 6.41 12.61 -11.13
N ARG A 61 6.91 13.85 -11.08
CA ARG A 61 8.19 14.20 -11.73
C ARG A 61 9.37 13.49 -11.08
N GLU A 62 9.38 13.42 -9.76
CA GLU A 62 10.40 12.68 -9.03
C GLU A 62 10.36 11.18 -9.32
N ALA A 63 9.19 10.60 -9.60
CA ALA A 63 9.04 9.18 -9.93
C ALA A 63 9.91 8.74 -11.11
N ILE A 64 10.23 9.66 -12.04
CA ILE A 64 11.07 9.40 -13.22
C ILE A 64 12.46 8.89 -12.81
N LYS A 65 13.01 9.35 -11.69
CA LYS A 65 14.36 8.99 -11.22
C LYS A 65 14.51 7.51 -10.86
N TYR A 66 13.39 6.81 -10.60
CA TYR A 66 13.40 5.39 -10.27
C TYR A 66 13.39 4.48 -11.52
N HIS A 67 13.27 5.05 -12.72
CA HIS A 67 13.22 4.31 -13.98
C HIS A 67 12.16 3.19 -14.02
N LEU A 68 11.06 3.39 -13.28
CA LEU A 68 9.91 2.50 -13.27
C LEU A 68 8.84 3.02 -14.23
N GLN A 69 8.16 2.12 -14.94
CA GLN A 69 7.03 2.52 -15.78
C GLN A 69 5.86 2.94 -14.89
N THR A 70 5.63 4.25 -14.82
CA THR A 70 4.59 4.87 -14.02
C THR A 70 3.41 5.28 -14.89
N ILE A 71 2.20 4.93 -14.44
CA ILE A 71 0.94 5.35 -15.06
C ILE A 71 0.14 6.14 -14.04
N ARG A 72 -0.36 7.30 -14.46
CA ARG A 72 -1.31 8.09 -13.67
C ARG A 72 -2.72 7.57 -13.90
N HIS A 73 -3.47 7.39 -12.81
CA HIS A 73 -4.87 7.00 -12.85
C HIS A 73 -5.69 7.92 -13.76
N SER A 74 -5.44 9.23 -13.64
CA SER A 74 -6.12 10.29 -14.39
C SER A 74 -6.01 10.15 -15.92
N ARG A 75 -4.98 9.49 -16.42
CA ARG A 75 -4.71 9.31 -17.86
C ARG A 75 -5.21 7.99 -18.43
N LEU A 76 -5.68 7.08 -17.58
CA LEU A 76 -6.04 5.72 -17.96
C LEU A 76 -7.32 5.31 -17.25
N PHE A 77 -8.42 6.05 -17.43
CA PHE A 77 -9.67 5.75 -16.72
C PHE A 77 -10.39 4.48 -17.19
N THR A 78 -10.29 4.11 -18.48
CA THR A 78 -11.18 3.13 -19.12
C THR A 78 -10.50 1.86 -19.62
N SER A 79 -9.24 1.58 -19.23
CA SER A 79 -8.50 0.42 -19.74
C SER A 79 -7.76 -0.36 -18.65
N PHE A 80 -7.46 -1.63 -18.97
CA PHE A 80 -6.58 -2.48 -18.19
C PHE A 80 -5.22 -1.83 -18.00
N VAL A 81 -4.59 -2.08 -16.85
CA VAL A 81 -3.25 -1.59 -16.59
C VAL A 81 -2.25 -2.49 -17.32
N PRO A 82 -1.43 -1.95 -18.24
CA PRO A 82 -0.45 -2.77 -18.96
C PRO A 82 0.48 -3.50 -17.99
N ILE A 83 0.76 -4.78 -18.28
CA ILE A 83 1.58 -5.63 -17.41
C ILE A 83 3.03 -5.15 -17.22
N LYS A 84 3.50 -4.24 -18.08
CA LYS A 84 4.83 -3.61 -17.94
C LYS A 84 4.85 -2.49 -16.89
N THR A 85 3.69 -1.98 -16.49
CA THR A 85 3.54 -0.97 -15.43
C THR A 85 4.10 -1.50 -14.12
N ARG A 86 4.80 -0.62 -13.40
CA ARG A 86 5.37 -0.90 -12.07
C ARG A 86 4.84 0.04 -11.00
N VAL A 87 4.41 1.23 -11.39
CA VAL A 87 3.80 2.19 -10.47
C VAL A 87 2.48 2.67 -11.05
N TYR A 88 1.44 2.59 -10.25
CA TYR A 88 0.13 3.12 -10.53
C TYR A 88 -0.13 4.29 -9.58
N PHE A 89 -0.10 5.50 -10.12
CA PHE A 89 -0.15 6.74 -9.38
C PHE A 89 -1.59 7.24 -9.28
N VAL A 90 -2.08 7.46 -8.06
CA VAL A 90 -3.48 7.76 -7.75
C VAL A 90 -3.58 9.18 -7.21
N GLU A 91 -4.51 9.96 -7.79
CA GLU A 91 -4.56 11.42 -7.65
C GLU A 91 -5.95 11.92 -7.22
N THR A 92 -6.84 11.03 -6.80
CA THR A 92 -8.15 11.44 -6.30
C THR A 92 -8.51 10.63 -5.07
N ALA A 93 -9.11 11.28 -4.07
CA ALA A 93 -9.50 10.65 -2.82
C ALA A 93 -10.50 9.49 -3.03
N ALA A 94 -11.49 9.69 -3.90
CA ALA A 94 -12.47 8.64 -4.22
C ALA A 94 -11.82 7.36 -4.75
N VAL A 95 -10.75 7.51 -5.53
CA VAL A 95 -10.03 6.38 -6.14
C VAL A 95 -9.06 5.76 -5.13
N ARG A 96 -8.45 6.57 -4.26
CA ARG A 96 -7.59 6.12 -3.16
C ARG A 96 -8.32 5.08 -2.31
N ASP A 97 -9.51 5.43 -1.83
CA ASP A 97 -10.26 4.57 -0.90
C ASP A 97 -10.74 3.27 -1.59
N ALA A 98 -11.00 3.32 -2.89
CA ALA A 98 -11.39 2.14 -3.66
C ALA A 98 -10.23 1.13 -3.86
N PHE A 99 -8.96 1.52 -3.65
CA PHE A 99 -7.81 0.65 -3.92
C PHE A 99 -7.47 -0.32 -2.80
N TYR A 100 -7.92 -0.08 -1.56
CA TYR A 100 -7.59 -0.94 -0.43
C TYR A 100 -7.99 -2.41 -0.66
N GLY A 101 -9.21 -2.65 -1.16
CA GLY A 101 -9.70 -4.00 -1.46
C GLY A 101 -8.99 -4.69 -2.63
N CYS A 102 -8.12 -3.96 -3.35
CA CYS A 102 -7.38 -4.52 -4.48
C CYS A 102 -5.98 -5.00 -4.11
N ALA A 103 -5.41 -4.49 -3.03
CA ALA A 103 -4.03 -4.71 -2.64
C ALA A 103 -3.86 -6.02 -1.86
N ASP A 104 -2.69 -6.66 -2.02
CA ASP A 104 -2.29 -7.79 -1.17
C ASP A 104 -2.01 -7.33 0.26
N PHE A 105 -1.48 -6.11 0.41
CA PHE A 105 -1.36 -5.38 1.66
C PHE A 105 -1.11 -3.90 1.38
N CYS A 106 -1.35 -3.05 2.39
CA CYS A 106 -0.97 -1.65 2.35
C CYS A 106 0.07 -1.28 3.40
N VAL A 107 0.82 -0.22 3.12
CA VAL A 107 1.69 0.48 4.05
C VAL A 107 1.14 1.90 4.20
N PRO A 108 0.32 2.17 5.25
CA PRO A 108 -0.34 3.46 5.40
C PRO A 108 0.65 4.61 5.53
N GLY A 109 0.33 5.75 4.92
CA GLY A 109 1.06 6.99 5.12
C GLY A 109 1.08 7.42 6.59
N GLY A 110 2.09 8.20 6.95
CA GLY A 110 2.46 8.54 8.31
C GLY A 110 3.22 7.43 9.04
N SER A 111 3.23 6.20 8.52
CA SER A 111 3.92 5.09 9.18
C SER A 111 5.40 4.98 8.84
N LEU A 112 5.87 5.51 7.71
CA LEU A 112 7.26 5.34 7.27
C LEU A 112 8.18 6.37 7.91
N VAL A 113 7.83 7.65 7.81
CA VAL A 113 8.66 8.78 8.29
C VAL A 113 7.99 9.54 9.44
N GLY A 114 6.71 9.26 9.71
CA GLY A 114 5.93 9.90 10.76
C GLY A 114 4.84 10.79 10.19
N GLY A 115 3.74 10.91 10.94
CA GLY A 115 2.55 11.64 10.52
C GLY A 115 1.29 10.99 11.07
N ALA A 116 0.13 11.40 10.56
CA ALA A 116 -1.14 10.82 10.96
C ALA A 116 -1.38 9.53 10.18
N VAL A 117 -1.53 8.41 10.89
CA VAL A 117 -1.80 7.11 10.28
C VAL A 117 -3.30 6.89 10.15
N ASP A 118 -3.79 6.76 8.92
CA ASP A 118 -5.18 6.35 8.67
C ASP A 118 -5.30 4.82 8.71
N LEU A 119 -5.89 4.32 9.80
CA LEU A 119 -6.21 2.90 9.97
C LEU A 119 -7.63 2.57 9.52
N ALA A 120 -8.53 3.55 9.41
CA ALA A 120 -9.95 3.29 9.15
C ALA A 120 -10.16 2.74 7.73
N GLY A 121 -9.57 3.40 6.73
CA GLY A 121 -9.63 2.99 5.33
C GLY A 121 -9.25 1.52 5.09
N PRO A 122 -8.03 1.09 5.46
CA PRO A 122 -7.61 -0.29 5.22
C PRO A 122 -8.42 -1.31 6.01
N ILE A 123 -8.79 -1.02 7.26
CA ILE A 123 -9.57 -1.94 8.10
C ILE A 123 -10.96 -2.19 7.52
N GLN A 124 -11.67 -1.13 7.14
CA GLN A 124 -13.00 -1.24 6.55
C GLN A 124 -13.00 -2.06 5.25
N ALA A 125 -11.90 -2.02 4.51
CA ALA A 125 -11.72 -2.71 3.24
C ALA A 125 -11.11 -4.13 3.34
N ASP A 126 -10.89 -4.67 4.56
CA ASP A 126 -10.17 -5.94 4.77
C ASP A 126 -8.76 -5.96 4.16
N CYS A 127 -8.10 -4.80 4.07
CA CYS A 127 -6.75 -4.72 3.55
C CYS A 127 -5.74 -5.07 4.66
N PRO A 128 -4.85 -6.06 4.46
CA PRO A 128 -3.79 -6.34 5.42
C PRO A 128 -2.84 -5.15 5.58
N ILE A 129 -2.41 -4.86 6.82
CA ILE A 129 -1.67 -3.64 7.16
C ILE A 129 -0.26 -3.96 7.63
N VAL A 130 0.74 -3.39 6.96
CA VAL A 130 2.13 -3.35 7.45
C VAL A 130 2.47 -1.91 7.82
N LEU A 131 2.70 -1.66 9.10
CA LEU A 131 3.08 -0.35 9.62
C LEU A 131 4.60 -0.18 9.53
N GLY A 132 5.03 0.98 9.02
CA GLY A 132 6.42 1.39 9.06
C GLY A 132 6.90 1.80 10.47
N PRO A 133 8.21 2.04 10.62
CA PRO A 133 8.87 2.25 11.91
C PRO A 133 8.42 3.49 12.69
N ALA A 134 7.82 4.47 12.01
CA ALA A 134 7.38 5.71 12.64
C ALA A 134 5.96 5.64 13.23
N ALA A 135 5.18 4.59 12.95
CA ALA A 135 3.83 4.39 13.48
C ALA A 135 3.85 3.98 14.97
N ASN A 136 3.98 4.95 15.87
CA ASN A 136 4.14 4.73 17.31
C ASN A 136 2.97 5.25 18.16
N ASP A 137 1.88 5.69 17.52
CA ASP A 137 0.68 6.15 18.19
C ASP A 137 -0.07 5.00 18.91
N GLY A 138 -0.98 5.35 19.81
CA GLY A 138 -1.70 4.37 20.64
C GLY A 138 -2.60 3.43 19.83
N ALA A 139 -3.19 3.90 18.73
CA ALA A 139 -4.06 3.07 17.90
C ALA A 139 -3.24 2.06 17.09
N SER A 140 -2.12 2.48 16.49
CA SER A 140 -1.17 1.60 15.80
C SER A 140 -0.65 0.50 16.70
N LYS A 141 -0.18 0.85 17.91
CA LYS A 141 0.29 -0.14 18.90
C LYS A 141 -0.80 -1.12 19.34
N ALA A 142 -2.01 -0.62 19.59
CA ALA A 142 -3.14 -1.46 19.99
C ALA A 142 -3.54 -2.43 18.88
N LEU A 143 -3.55 -1.98 17.63
CA LEU A 143 -3.85 -2.82 16.47
C LEU A 143 -2.83 -3.95 16.29
N VAL A 144 -1.54 -3.63 16.44
CA VAL A 144 -0.46 -4.64 16.39
C VAL A 144 -0.60 -5.64 17.54
N ALA A 145 -0.89 -5.19 18.76
CA ALA A 145 -1.12 -6.06 19.91
C ALA A 145 -2.32 -7.00 19.73
N ALA A 146 -3.36 -6.56 19.00
CA ALA A 146 -4.49 -7.40 18.59
C ALA A 146 -4.15 -8.39 17.45
N GLY A 147 -2.94 -8.31 16.88
CA GLY A 147 -2.52 -9.10 15.72
C GLY A 147 -3.20 -8.66 14.42
N GLY A 148 -3.73 -7.44 14.35
CA GLY A 148 -4.41 -6.88 13.18
C GLY A 148 -3.46 -6.21 12.17
N ALA A 149 -2.21 -5.98 12.54
CA ALA A 149 -1.18 -5.42 11.68
C ALA A 149 0.20 -6.01 12.02
N LEU A 150 1.12 -5.94 11.06
CA LEU A 150 2.56 -6.15 11.31
C LEU A 150 3.24 -4.80 11.54
N GLN A 151 4.16 -4.74 12.49
CA GLN A 151 4.98 -3.57 12.76
C GLN A 151 6.41 -3.83 12.27
N ALA A 152 6.93 -2.96 11.42
CA ALA A 152 8.33 -2.98 11.02
C ALA A 152 9.16 -2.07 11.93
N ASP A 153 10.33 -2.55 12.38
CA ASP A 153 11.29 -1.75 13.17
C ASP A 153 12.18 -0.86 12.29
N SER A 154 12.17 -1.09 10.98
CA SER A 154 12.87 -0.27 9.98
C SER A 154 12.21 -0.41 8.61
N ILE A 155 12.50 0.52 7.70
CA ILE A 155 12.03 0.45 6.30
C ILE A 155 12.48 -0.87 5.64
N ALA A 156 13.70 -1.31 5.91
CA ALA A 156 14.26 -2.55 5.38
C ALA A 156 13.57 -3.82 5.91
N ALA A 157 12.87 -3.75 7.04
CA ALA A 157 12.13 -4.87 7.62
C ALA A 157 10.76 -5.08 6.95
N ILE A 158 10.19 -4.06 6.29
CA ILE A 158 8.86 -4.16 5.66
C ILE A 158 8.80 -5.29 4.61
N PRO A 159 9.75 -5.41 3.66
CA PRO A 159 9.74 -6.51 2.71
C PRO A 159 9.89 -7.88 3.36
N GLU A 160 10.68 -7.99 4.43
CA GLU A 160 10.90 -9.25 5.15
C GLU A 160 9.64 -9.71 5.89
N LEU A 161 8.93 -8.80 6.54
CA LEU A 161 7.63 -9.08 7.15
C LEU A 161 6.62 -9.48 6.08
N ALA A 162 6.54 -8.74 4.98
CA ALA A 162 5.65 -9.02 3.87
C ALA A 162 5.91 -10.40 3.22
N LYS A 163 7.15 -10.94 3.24
CA LYS A 163 7.42 -12.30 2.73
C LYS A 163 6.56 -13.37 3.39
N THR A 164 6.27 -13.21 4.69
CA THR A 164 5.43 -14.16 5.43
C THR A 164 4.04 -14.22 4.83
N TRP A 165 3.41 -13.06 4.59
CA TRP A 165 2.10 -12.93 3.94
C TRP A 165 2.10 -13.27 2.46
N LEU A 166 3.20 -13.02 1.75
CA LEU A 166 3.32 -13.43 0.35
C LEU A 166 3.39 -14.95 0.19
N SER A 167 3.93 -15.65 1.18
CA SER A 167 4.03 -17.11 1.22
C SER A 167 2.79 -17.75 1.84
N ASP A 168 2.12 -17.05 2.75
CA ASP A 168 0.87 -17.45 3.38
C ASP A 168 -0.18 -16.32 3.29
N PRO A 169 -0.92 -16.25 2.17
CA PRO A 169 -2.00 -15.26 2.00
C PRO A 169 -3.14 -15.43 3.02
N GLN A 170 -3.28 -16.59 3.65
CA GLN A 170 -4.31 -16.80 4.67
C GLN A 170 -3.94 -16.07 5.95
N ALA A 171 -2.67 -16.07 6.36
CA ALA A 171 -2.19 -15.27 7.49
C ALA A 171 -2.46 -13.77 7.30
N ALA A 172 -2.33 -13.25 6.07
CA ALA A 172 -2.64 -11.85 5.76
C ALA A 172 -4.13 -11.54 5.95
N ARG A 173 -5.01 -12.43 5.45
CA ARG A 173 -6.47 -12.31 5.62
C ARG A 173 -6.91 -12.44 7.07
N ASP A 174 -6.25 -13.30 7.84
CA ASP A 174 -6.52 -13.47 9.26
C ASP A 174 -6.14 -12.22 10.06
N ALA A 175 -5.03 -11.57 9.70
CA ALA A 175 -4.66 -10.28 10.28
C ALA A 175 -5.70 -9.20 9.94
N ALA A 176 -6.12 -9.08 8.68
CA ALA A 176 -7.16 -8.12 8.28
C ALA A 176 -8.49 -8.35 9.03
N ARG A 177 -8.90 -9.61 9.23
CA ARG A 177 -10.08 -9.94 10.02
C ARG A 177 -9.92 -9.51 11.49
N LYS A 178 -8.79 -9.80 12.13
CA LYS A 178 -8.50 -9.35 13.49
C LYS A 178 -8.52 -7.82 13.60
N ALA A 179 -8.04 -7.12 12.58
CA ALA A 179 -8.08 -5.67 12.52
C ALA A 179 -9.52 -5.15 12.50
N ARG A 180 -10.40 -5.77 11.71
CA ARG A 180 -11.84 -5.46 11.66
C ARG A 180 -12.52 -5.74 13.00
N ASP A 181 -12.27 -6.89 13.59
CA ASP A 181 -12.86 -7.27 14.89
C ASP A 181 -12.42 -6.29 15.99
N TRP A 182 -11.15 -5.91 16.01
CA TRP A 182 -10.63 -4.90 16.94
C TRP A 182 -11.32 -3.54 16.76
N TRP A 183 -11.54 -3.12 15.51
CA TRP A 183 -12.18 -1.83 15.19
C TRP A 183 -13.65 -1.77 15.60
N GLN A 184 -14.38 -2.88 15.49
CA GLN A 184 -15.80 -2.96 15.86
C GLN A 184 -16.02 -3.00 17.37
N ASN A 185 -15.05 -3.48 18.14
CA ASN A 185 -15.13 -3.63 19.59
C ASN A 185 -14.52 -2.44 20.37
N ARG A 186 -14.22 -1.33 19.68
CA ARG A 186 -13.57 -0.15 20.24
C ARG A 186 -14.55 0.96 20.61
#